data_AF-A0A526ZBM5-F1
#
_entry.id   AF-A0A526ZBM5-F1
#
_cell.length_a   1.000
_cell.length_b   1.000
_cell.length_c   1.000
_cell.angle_alpha   90.00
_cell.angle_beta   90.00
_cell.angle_gamma   90.00
#
_symmetry.space_group_name_H-M   'P 1'
#
loop_
_entity.id
_entity.type
_entity.pdbx_description
1 polymer ?
#
loop_
_entity_poly.entity_id
_entity_poly.type
_entity_poly.pdbx_seq_one_letter_code
_entity_poly.pdbx_strand_id
1 'polypeptide(L)' 'DLLGDRQLRLEHKVKNGIMLEEAGRDATLRHIRTLWGYEVSLAAIDAQTGATLNERSTSQIGE' A
#
# COMPACT_ATOMS: atom_id res chain seq x y z
N ASP A 1 21.15 -5.55 -15.92
CA ASP A 1 20.11 -6.58 -15.86
C ASP A 1 18.94 -6.03 -15.06
N LEU A 2 17.73 -6.14 -15.60
CA LEU A 2 16.50 -5.62 -15.01
C LEU A 2 15.72 -6.71 -14.26
N LEU A 3 16.38 -7.84 -13.96
CA LEU A 3 15.94 -8.98 -13.14
C LEU A 3 15.77 -8.68 -11.64
N GLY A 4 15.41 -7.43 -11.28
CA GLY A 4 15.04 -7.11 -9.90
C GLY A 4 13.56 -7.31 -9.68
N ASP A 5 13.18 -7.86 -8.52
CA ASP A 5 11.79 -7.89 -8.05
C ASP A 5 11.31 -6.45 -7.82
N ARG A 6 10.73 -5.84 -8.85
CA ARG A 6 10.20 -4.48 -8.77
C ARG A 6 9.02 -4.46 -7.82
N GLN A 7 8.96 -3.44 -6.98
CA GLN A 7 7.84 -3.21 -6.08
C GLN A 7 7.51 -1.73 -6.06
N LEU A 8 6.22 -1.40 -6.18
CA LEU A 8 5.72 -0.04 -5.94
C LEU A 8 5.38 0.09 -4.45
N ARG A 9 5.99 1.06 -3.77
CA ARG A 9 5.73 1.35 -2.35
C ARG A 9 4.97 2.68 -2.26
N LEU A 10 3.75 2.62 -1.77
CA LEU A 10 2.86 3.76 -1.58
C LEU A 10 2.85 4.16 -0.10
N GLU A 11 2.62 5.44 0.16
CA GLU A 11 2.38 5.95 1.51
C GLU A 11 0.99 6.59 1.58
N HIS A 12 0.19 6.18 2.55
CA HIS A 12 -1.01 6.88 2.98
C HIS A 12 -0.68 7.68 4.25
N LYS A 13 -0.78 9.02 4.18
CA LYS A 13 -0.58 9.89 5.35
C LYS A 13 -1.85 9.95 6.20
N VAL A 14 -1.82 9.27 7.34
CA VAL A 14 -2.92 9.21 8.31
C VAL A 14 -3.00 10.53 9.05
N LYS A 15 -4.16 11.19 8.95
CA LYS A 15 -4.46 12.44 9.66
C LYS A 15 -5.54 12.16 10.70
N ASN A 16 -5.35 12.68 11.91
CA ASN A 16 -6.29 12.51 13.02
C ASN A 16 -6.62 11.03 13.33
N GLY A 17 -5.69 10.11 13.10
CA GLY A 17 -5.90 8.68 13.29
C GLY A 17 -6.87 8.02 12.30
N ILE A 18 -7.29 8.71 11.24
CA ILE A 18 -8.26 8.17 10.28
C ILE A 18 -7.55 7.26 9.26
N MET A 19 -7.87 5.97 9.31
CA MET A 19 -7.37 4.95 8.40
C MET A 19 -8.26 4.82 7.15
N LEU A 20 -7.69 4.26 6.08
CA LEU A 20 -8.49 3.83 4.93
C LEU A 20 -9.35 2.62 5.32
N GLU A 21 -10.57 2.58 4.80
CA GLU A 21 -11.45 1.42 4.90
C GLU A 21 -10.84 0.24 4.13
N GLU A 22 -10.92 -0.96 4.72
CA GLU A 22 -10.12 -2.11 4.28
C GLU A 22 -10.50 -2.60 2.88
N ALA A 23 -11.79 -2.70 2.56
CA ALA A 23 -12.23 -3.20 1.26
C ALA A 23 -11.87 -2.23 0.12
N GLY A 24 -12.08 -0.93 0.32
CA GLY A 24 -11.71 0.13 -0.60
C GLY A 24 -10.19 0.23 -0.79
N ARG A 25 -9.42 0.14 0.30
CA ARG A 25 -7.95 0.06 0.25
C ARG A 25 -7.51 -1.13 -0.61
N ASP A 26 -8.06 -2.32 -0.35
CA ASP A 26 -7.63 -3.54 -1.03
C ASP A 26 -8.05 -3.57 -2.50
N ALA A 27 -9.25 -3.05 -2.83
CA ALA A 27 -9.67 -2.83 -4.22
C ALA A 27 -8.74 -1.87 -4.96
N THR A 28 -8.33 -0.78 -4.30
CA THR A 28 -7.38 0.20 -4.85
C THR A 28 -6.02 -0.44 -5.12
N LEU A 29 -5.48 -1.18 -4.15
CA LEU A 29 -4.17 -1.84 -4.31
C LEU A 29 -4.18 -2.90 -5.41
N ARG A 30 -5.25 -3.70 -5.52
CA ARG A 30 -5.43 -4.64 -6.64
C ARG A 30 -5.43 -3.92 -7.98
N HIS A 31 -6.18 -2.83 -8.09
CA HIS A 31 -6.25 -2.06 -9.33
C HIS A 31 -4.88 -1.48 -9.72
N ILE A 32 -4.15 -0.89 -8.76
CA ILE A 32 -2.81 -0.34 -9.00
C ILE A 32 -1.83 -1.44 -9.42
N ARG A 33 -1.87 -2.63 -8.78
CA ARG A 33 -1.04 -3.77 -9.21
C ARG A 33 -1.32 -4.19 -10.64
N THR A 34 -2.58 -4.23 -11.06
CA THR A 34 -2.95 -4.53 -12.46
C THR A 34 -2.33 -3.53 -13.44
N LEU A 35 -2.24 -2.25 -13.07
CA LEU A 35 -1.63 -1.21 -13.90
C LEU A 35 -0.09 -1.24 -13.87
N TRP A 36 0.51 -1.48 -12.69
CA TRP A 36 1.96 -1.47 -12.51
C TRP A 36 2.65 -2.75 -13.00
N GLY A 37 1.95 -3.89 -12.93
CA GLY A 37 2.45 -5.20 -13.36
C GLY A 37 3.37 -5.89 -12.35
N TYR A 38 3.60 -5.31 -11.17
CA TYR A 38 4.41 -5.89 -10.10
C TYR A 38 3.75 -5.72 -8.72
N GLU A 39 4.40 -6.24 -7.68
CA GLU A 39 3.98 -6.12 -6.29
C GLU A 39 3.78 -4.64 -5.87
N VAL A 40 2.73 -4.38 -5.08
CA VAL A 40 2.41 -3.06 -4.54
C VAL A 40 2.21 -3.18 -3.04
N SER A 41 2.92 -2.37 -2.25
CA SER A 41 2.63 -2.17 -0.83
C SER A 41 2.18 -0.75 -0.51
N LEU A 42 1.42 -0.61 0.57
CA LEU A 42 0.94 0.63 1.12
C LEU A 42 1.28 0.70 2.60
N ALA A 43 2.11 1.65 2.98
CA ALA A 43 2.39 1.99 4.36
C ALA A 43 1.45 3.12 4.82
N ALA A 44 0.75 2.90 5.94
CA ALA A 44 0.07 3.96 6.66
C ALA A 44 1.08 4.67 7.55
N ILE A 45 1.32 5.95 7.28
CA ILE A 45 2.30 6.78 8.00
C ILE A 45 1.55 7.86 8.77
N ASP A 46 1.80 7.97 10.06
CA ASP A 46 1.29 9.07 10.87
C ASP A 46 1.80 10.41 10.32
N ALA A 47 0.88 11.32 10.00
CA ALA A 47 1.24 12.57 9.33
C ALA A 47 2.03 13.55 10.21
N GLN A 48 1.97 13.42 11.54
CA GLN A 48 2.63 14.31 12.49
C GLN A 48 4.02 13.80 12.87
N THR A 49 4.15 12.51 13.13
CA THR A 49 5.35 11.88 13.67
C THR A 49 6.18 11.18 12.61
N GLY A 50 5.59 10.86 11.45
CA GLY A 50 6.24 10.06 10.41
C GLY A 50 6.35 8.57 10.77
N ALA A 51 5.76 8.13 11.88
CA ALA A 51 5.80 6.73 12.29
C ALA A 51 4.96 5.85 11.37
N THR A 52 5.48 4.67 11.01
CA THR A 52 4.69 3.65 10.31
C THR A 52 3.71 3.01 11.28
N LEU A 53 2.41 3.17 10.99
CA LEU A 53 1.31 2.63 11.79
C LEU A 53 0.89 1.24 11.31
N ASN A 54 0.96 0.99 10.00
CA ASN A 54 0.56 -0.26 9.36
C ASN A 54 1.20 -0.39 7.97
N GLU A 55 1.35 -1.62 7.46
CA GLU A 55 1.67 -1.86 6.04
C GLU A 55 0.80 -2.98 5.47
N ARG A 56 0.36 -2.81 4.21
CA ARG A 56 -0.39 -3.83 3.45
C ARG A 56 0.20 -4.01 2.05
N SER A 57 0.48 -5.23 1.64
CA SER A 57 0.88 -5.58 0.27
C SER A 57 -0.17 -6.40 -0.48
N THR A 58 -0.11 -6.35 -1.81
CA THR A 58 -1.04 -7.10 -2.68
C THR A 58 -0.93 -8.61 -2.57
N SER A 59 0.23 -9.13 -2.20
CA SER A 59 0.53 -10.55 -1.90
C SER A 59 -0.20 -11.06 -0.67
N GLN A 60 -0.70 -10.16 0.17
CA GLN A 60 -1.43 -10.49 1.39
C GLN A 60 -2.94 -10.28 1.25
N ILE A 61 -3.40 -9.75 0.10
CA ILE A 61 -4.80 -9.64 -0.26
C ILE A 61 -5.17 -10.96 -0.94
N GLY A 62 -6.09 -11.74 -0.35
CA GLY A 62 -6.60 -12.96 -1.00
C GLY A 62 -7.23 -12.66 -2.37
N GLU A 63 -7.25 -13.65 -3.25
CA GLU A 63 -7.92 -13.54 -4.57
C GLU A 63 -9.40 -13.15 -4.43
#